data_AF-G7NU44-F1
#
_entry.id   AF-G7NU44-F1
#
_cell.length_a   1.000
_cell.length_b   1.000
_cell.length_c   1.000
_cell.angle_alpha   90.00
_cell.angle_beta   90.00
_cell.angle_gamma   90.00
#
_symmetry.space_group_name_H-M   'P 1'
#
loop_
_entity.id
_entity.type
_entity.pdbx_description
1 polymer ?
#
loop_
_entity_poly.entity_id
_entity_poly.type
_entity_poly.pdbx_seq_one_letter_code
_entity_poly.pdbx_strand_id
1 'polypeptide(L)'
;HISHERIFIFSLQENPYATLTMTLAQTNFCKKHGFDPQSPLCAHIILSGTVTKVNETEMDIAKHSLFIRHPEMKTWPSSHNWFFAKLNITSIWVLDYFGGPKIVTPEEYYNVTVQ
;
A
#
# COMPACT_ATOMS: atom_id res chain seq x y z
N HIS A 1 -14.94 7.02 24.42
CA HIS A 1 -13.54 6.72 24.05
C HIS A 1 -13.52 6.07 22.68
N ILE A 2 -13.39 6.85 21.61
CA ILE A 2 -13.05 6.32 20.30
C ILE A 2 -11.53 6.14 20.35
N SER A 3 -11.03 4.90 20.27
CA SER A 3 -9.60 4.73 20.07
C SER A 3 -9.26 5.32 18.70
N HIS A 4 -8.32 6.27 18.67
CA HIS A 4 -7.80 6.88 17.43
C HIS A 4 -7.34 5.81 16.40
N GLU A 5 -7.13 4.58 16.87
CA GLU A 5 -6.71 3.40 16.12
C GLU A 5 -7.67 2.94 15.00
N ARG A 6 -8.93 3.41 14.95
CA ARG A 6 -9.92 2.94 13.96
C ARG A 6 -10.53 4.01 13.06
N ILE A 7 -10.00 5.23 13.07
CA ILE A 7 -10.54 6.34 12.24
C ILE A 7 -10.56 5.94 10.77
N PHE A 8 -9.47 5.35 10.28
CA PHE A 8 -9.38 4.91 8.88
C PHE A 8 -10.41 3.83 8.55
N ILE A 9 -10.62 2.84 9.42
CA ILE A 9 -11.62 1.79 9.19
C ILE A 9 -13.04 2.36 9.16
N PHE A 10 -13.36 3.30 10.05
CA PHE A 10 -14.65 3.99 10.03
C PHE A 10 -14.83 4.78 8.72
N SER A 11 -13.81 5.51 8.27
CA SER A 11 -13.86 6.19 6.97
C SER A 11 -14.10 5.22 5.81
N LEU A 12 -13.47 4.05 5.83
CA LEU A 12 -13.66 3.02 4.80
C LEU A 12 -15.04 2.35 4.81
N GLN A 13 -15.74 2.35 5.94
CA GLN A 13 -17.11 1.84 6.03
C GLN A 13 -18.10 2.76 5.30
N GLU A 14 -17.88 4.07 5.35
CA GLU A 14 -18.69 5.07 4.65
C GLU A 14 -18.24 5.23 3.18
N ASN A 15 -16.93 5.19 2.93
CA ASN A 15 -16.36 5.36 1.60
C ASN A 15 -15.11 4.48 1.43
N PRO A 16 -15.18 3.40 0.63
CA PRO A 16 -14.07 2.47 0.49
C PRO A 16 -12.92 3.02 -0.38
N TYR A 17 -13.09 4.18 -1.02
CA TYR A 17 -12.04 4.76 -1.86
C TYR A 17 -10.85 5.22 -1.02
N ALA A 18 -9.66 4.77 -1.41
CA ALA A 18 -8.42 5.13 -0.74
C ALA A 18 -7.27 5.23 -1.75
N THR A 19 -6.24 5.97 -1.33
CA THR A 19 -4.99 6.11 -2.07
C THR A 19 -3.83 5.76 -1.14
N LEU A 20 -2.97 4.86 -1.58
CA LEU A 20 -1.75 4.45 -0.91
C LEU A 20 -0.55 5.05 -1.65
N THR A 21 0.28 5.80 -0.94
CA THR A 21 1.54 6.34 -1.47
C THR A 21 2.72 5.66 -0.79
N MET A 22 3.72 5.25 -1.58
CA MET A 22 4.97 4.67 -1.10
C MET A 22 6.15 5.35 -1.80
N THR A 23 7.26 5.55 -1.08
CA THR A 23 8.43 6.29 -1.57
C THR A 23 9.72 5.58 -1.21
N LEU A 24 10.72 5.67 -2.09
CA LEU A 24 12.08 5.21 -1.81
C LEU A 24 12.73 5.95 -0.63
N ALA A 25 12.19 7.10 -0.21
CA ALA A 25 12.61 7.80 1.03
C ALA A 25 12.29 7.00 2.31
N GLN A 26 11.38 6.02 2.26
CA GLN A 26 11.16 5.08 3.37
C GLN A 26 12.33 4.10 3.55
N THR A 27 13.23 4.03 2.56
CA THR A 27 14.49 3.28 2.62
C THR A 27 15.69 4.24 2.74
N ASN A 28 16.93 3.74 2.62
CA ASN A 28 18.11 4.60 2.54
C ASN A 28 18.45 5.08 1.12
N PHE A 29 17.67 4.69 0.10
CA PHE A 29 18.00 4.93 -1.31
C PHE A 29 18.18 6.42 -1.64
N CYS A 30 17.19 7.26 -1.34
CA CYS A 30 17.23 8.68 -1.71
C CYS A 30 18.36 9.41 -0.98
N LYS A 31 18.54 9.13 0.32
CA LYS A 31 19.63 9.68 1.12
C LYS A 31 21.01 9.30 0.56
N LYS A 32 21.19 8.04 0.16
CA LYS A 32 22.46 7.56 -0.42
C LYS A 32 22.79 8.24 -1.75
N HIS A 33 21.79 8.60 -2.54
CA HIS A 33 21.97 9.26 -3.83
C HIS A 33 21.89 10.79 -3.75
N GLY A 34 21.71 11.37 -2.56
CA GLY A 34 21.59 12.82 -2.38
C GLY A 34 20.30 13.40 -2.97
N PHE A 35 19.26 12.59 -3.16
CA PHE A 35 17.97 13.04 -3.66
C PHE A 35 17.11 13.58 -2.52
N ASP A 36 16.61 14.80 -2.69
CA ASP A 36 15.56 15.35 -1.84
C ASP A 36 14.31 14.43 -1.90
N PRO A 37 13.62 14.13 -0.78
CA PRO A 37 12.44 13.26 -0.77
C PRO A 37 11.29 13.70 -1.68
N GLN A 38 11.20 14.99 -2.04
CA GLN A 38 10.20 15.53 -2.96
C GLN A 38 10.66 15.50 -4.42
N SER A 39 11.96 15.29 -4.67
CA SER A 39 12.48 15.16 -6.03
C SER A 39 11.87 13.92 -6.71
N PRO A 40 11.49 14.00 -8.00
CA PRO A 40 11.02 12.82 -8.72
C PRO A 40 12.10 11.73 -8.84
N LEU A 41 13.38 12.06 -8.65
CA LEU A 41 14.47 11.10 -8.58
C LEU A 41 14.42 10.24 -7.30
N CYS A 42 13.79 10.75 -6.24
CA CYS A 42 13.38 9.95 -5.09
C CYS A 42 12.02 9.31 -5.39
N ALA A 43 12.05 8.24 -6.18
CA ALA A 43 10.84 7.71 -6.78
C ALA A 43 9.74 7.41 -5.75
N HIS A 44 8.50 7.77 -6.09
CA HIS A 44 7.32 7.39 -5.33
C HIS A 44 6.19 6.99 -6.25
N ILE A 45 5.37 6.07 -5.75
CA ILE A 45 4.21 5.52 -6.44
C ILE A 45 2.95 5.87 -5.67
N ILE A 46 1.89 6.16 -6.39
CA ILE A 46 0.56 6.47 -5.87
C ILE A 46 -0.39 5.44 -6.46
N LEU A 47 -0.99 4.61 -5.61
CA LEU A 47 -1.95 3.56 -5.96
C LEU A 47 -3.32 3.98 -5.44
N SER A 48 -4.30 4.14 -6.32
CA SER A 48 -5.66 4.52 -5.95
C SER A 48 -6.68 3.48 -6.38
N GLY A 49 -7.74 3.35 -5.59
CA GLY A 49 -8.79 2.37 -5.80
C GLY A 49 -9.66 2.20 -4.56
N THR A 50 -10.10 0.98 -4.28
CA THR A 50 -10.97 0.69 -3.12
C THR A 50 -10.34 -0.32 -2.17
N VAL A 51 -10.46 -0.09 -0.86
CA VAL A 51 -10.06 -1.08 0.16
C VAL A 51 -11.23 -1.98 0.49
N THR A 52 -11.04 -3.29 0.38
CA THR A 52 -12.04 -4.31 0.69
C THR A 52 -11.46 -5.39 1.58
N LYS A 53 -12.32 -6.06 2.36
CA LYS A 53 -11.92 -7.28 3.07
C LYS A 53 -11.50 -8.36 2.06
N VAL A 54 -10.47 -9.11 2.41
CA VAL A 54 -10.01 -10.26 1.62
C VAL A 54 -11.04 -11.38 1.74
N ASN A 55 -11.32 -12.08 0.63
CA ASN A 55 -12.25 -13.20 0.62
C ASN A 55 -11.58 -14.51 1.10
N GLU A 56 -12.36 -15.58 1.24
CA GLU A 56 -11.84 -16.86 1.74
C GLU A 56 -10.76 -17.45 0.81
N THR A 57 -10.89 -17.29 -0.51
CA THR A 57 -9.95 -17.85 -1.50
C THR A 57 -8.56 -17.21 -1.45
N GLU A 58 -8.46 -15.95 -1.00
CA GLU A 58 -7.19 -15.19 -0.94
C GLU A 58 -6.63 -15.10 0.50
N MET A 59 -7.38 -15.59 1.50
CA MET A 59 -7.08 -15.42 2.92
C MET A 59 -5.69 -15.93 3.30
N ASP A 60 -5.35 -17.15 2.86
CA ASP A 60 -4.07 -17.77 3.20
C ASP A 60 -2.88 -17.00 2.60
N ILE A 61 -3.03 -16.50 1.38
CA ILE A 61 -2.01 -15.67 0.72
C ILE A 61 -1.86 -14.35 1.48
N ALA A 62 -2.95 -13.64 1.78
CA ALA A 62 -2.90 -12.36 2.50
C ALA A 62 -2.26 -12.51 3.90
N LYS A 63 -2.65 -13.55 4.63
CA LYS A 63 -2.08 -13.88 5.94
C LYS A 63 -0.60 -14.19 5.84
N HIS A 64 -0.21 -15.04 4.89
CA HIS A 64 1.19 -15.42 4.67
C HIS A 64 2.06 -14.20 4.30
N SER A 65 1.61 -13.39 3.33
CA SER A 65 2.33 -12.19 2.87
C SER A 65 2.59 -11.20 4.01
N LEU A 66 1.57 -10.92 4.84
CA LEU A 66 1.71 -10.00 5.95
C LEU A 66 2.56 -10.58 7.08
N PHE A 67 2.36 -11.84 7.47
CA PHE A 67 3.04 -12.41 8.63
C PHE A 67 4.50 -12.77 8.39
N ILE A 68 4.92 -12.95 7.14
CA ILE A 68 6.35 -13.02 6.79
C ILE A 68 6.99 -11.64 6.87
N ARG A 69 6.31 -10.60 6.40
CA ARG A 69 6.85 -9.23 6.39
C ARG A 69 6.81 -8.57 7.77
N HIS A 70 5.79 -8.88 8.56
CA HIS A 70 5.49 -8.31 9.87
C HIS A 70 5.20 -9.43 10.88
N PRO A 71 6.23 -10.15 11.37
CA PRO A 71 6.04 -11.29 12.26
C PRO A 71 5.36 -10.95 13.59
N GLU A 72 5.48 -9.69 14.05
CA GLU A 72 4.80 -9.17 15.24
C GLU A 72 3.26 -9.25 15.16
N MET A 73 2.69 -9.24 13.94
CA MET A 73 1.24 -9.33 13.76
C MET A 73 0.68 -10.66 14.29
N LYS A 74 1.50 -11.71 14.39
CA LYS A 74 1.10 -13.01 14.96
C LYS A 74 0.78 -12.92 16.45
N THR A 75 1.33 -11.93 17.15
CA THR A 75 1.17 -11.76 18.60
C THR A 75 0.26 -10.59 18.94
N TRP A 76 -0.38 -9.95 17.96
CA TRP A 76 -1.34 -8.89 18.21
C TRP A 76 -2.56 -9.40 18.99
N PRO A 77 -3.16 -8.57 19.86
CA PRO A 77 -4.25 -9.00 20.73
C PRO A 77 -5.46 -9.43 19.92
N SER A 78 -5.92 -10.67 20.12
CA SER A 78 -7.08 -11.22 19.40
C SER A 78 -8.38 -10.48 19.70
N SER A 79 -8.47 -9.81 20.85
CA SER A 79 -9.62 -8.98 21.27
C SER A 79 -9.92 -7.80 20.33
N HIS A 80 -9.01 -7.45 19.41
CA HIS A 80 -9.20 -6.33 18.50
C HIS A 80 -9.97 -6.69 17.21
N ASN A 81 -10.32 -7.97 16.99
CA ASN A 81 -11.05 -8.46 15.82
C ASN A 81 -10.39 -8.05 14.49
N TRP A 82 -9.10 -8.35 14.36
CA TRP A 82 -8.33 -8.09 13.14
C TRP A 82 -8.93 -8.84 11.94
N PHE A 83 -8.84 -8.22 10.76
CA PHE A 83 -9.20 -8.83 9.49
C PHE A 83 -8.19 -8.43 8.43
N PHE A 84 -8.10 -9.23 7.37
CA PHE A 84 -7.23 -8.97 6.23
C PHE A 84 -7.97 -8.12 5.20
N ALA A 85 -7.29 -7.10 4.68
CA ALA A 85 -7.83 -6.19 3.67
C ALA A 85 -6.86 -6.07 2.48
N LYS A 86 -7.39 -5.75 1.31
CA LYS A 86 -6.63 -5.47 0.09
C LYS A 86 -7.09 -4.18 -0.56
N LEU A 87 -6.19 -3.52 -1.29
CA LEU A 87 -6.50 -2.41 -2.17
C LEU A 87 -6.73 -2.95 -3.58
N ASN A 88 -7.95 -2.84 -4.10
CA ASN A 88 -8.26 -3.12 -5.51
C ASN A 88 -7.85 -1.89 -6.33
N ILE A 89 -6.72 -1.99 -7.03
CA ILE A 89 -6.09 -0.86 -7.71
C ILE A 89 -6.81 -0.57 -9.03
N THR A 90 -7.18 0.69 -9.25
CA THR A 90 -7.80 1.17 -10.50
C THR A 90 -6.96 2.24 -11.19
N SER A 91 -6.18 3.02 -10.44
CA SER A 91 -5.32 4.08 -10.98
C SER A 91 -3.94 4.05 -10.35
N ILE A 92 -2.90 4.22 -11.17
CA ILE A 92 -1.50 4.19 -10.75
C ILE A 92 -0.77 5.38 -11.35
N TRP A 93 -0.06 6.11 -10.51
CA TRP A 93 0.89 7.15 -10.94
C TRP A 93 2.27 6.82 -10.38
N VAL A 94 3.27 6.83 -11.26
CA VAL A 94 4.67 6.67 -10.90
C VAL A 94 5.38 7.98 -11.14
N LEU A 95 5.96 8.55 -10.10
CA LEU A 95 6.87 9.69 -10.20
C LEU A 95 8.29 9.19 -9.95
N ASP A 96 9.04 9.00 -11.03
CA ASP A 96 10.41 8.47 -11.01
C ASP A 96 11.41 9.31 -11.82
N TYR A 97 10.94 10.33 -12.54
CA TYR A 97 11.77 11.23 -13.32
C TYR A 97 11.08 12.56 -13.61
N PHE A 98 11.84 13.53 -14.13
CA PHE A 98 11.30 14.80 -14.58
C PHE A 98 10.35 14.62 -15.77
N GLY A 99 9.40 15.56 -15.93
CA GLY A 99 8.39 15.50 -16.99
C GLY A 99 6.98 15.14 -16.50
N GLY A 100 6.81 14.93 -15.19
CA GLY A 100 5.51 14.63 -14.57
C GLY A 100 5.29 13.14 -14.33
N PRO A 101 4.14 12.77 -13.73
CA PRO A 101 3.85 11.38 -13.40
C PRO A 101 3.58 10.54 -14.66
N LYS A 102 4.12 9.33 -14.68
CA LYS A 102 3.75 8.29 -15.64
C LYS A 102 2.46 7.63 -15.17
N ILE A 103 1.49 7.48 -16.08
CA ILE A 103 0.25 6.74 -15.81
C ILE A 103 0.51 5.28 -16.19
N VAL A 104 0.19 4.37 -15.26
CA VAL A 104 0.33 2.92 -15.46
C VAL A 104 -1.05 2.29 -15.29
N THR A 105 -1.41 1.37 -16.17
CA THR A 105 -2.66 0.61 -16.05
C THR A 105 -2.51 -0.53 -15.04
N PRO A 106 -3.60 -0.98 -14.39
CA PRO A 106 -3.55 -2.18 -13.56
C PRO A 106 -3.03 -3.42 -14.30
N GLU A 107 -3.36 -3.57 -15.59
CA GLU A 107 -2.86 -4.68 -16.42
C GLU A 107 -1.34 -4.63 -16.56
N GLU A 108 -0.76 -3.49 -16.94
CA GLU A 108 0.69 -3.31 -16.99
C GLU A 108 1.35 -3.58 -15.65
N TYR A 109 0.74 -3.13 -14.55
CA TYR A 109 1.26 -3.34 -13.20
C TYR A 109 1.24 -4.82 -12.77
N TYR A 110 0.14 -5.53 -13.02
CA TYR A 110 -0.01 -6.93 -12.59
C TYR A 110 0.67 -7.94 -13.53
N ASN A 111 0.97 -7.57 -14.79
CA ASN A 111 1.63 -8.44 -15.77
C ASN A 111 3.17 -8.35 -15.74
N VAL A 112 3.77 -7.58 -14.83
CA VAL A 112 5.24 -7.51 -14.70
C VAL A 112 5.81 -8.86 -14.25
N THR A 113 6.76 -9.40 -15.00
CA THR A 113 7.64 -10.48 -14.56
C THR A 113 8.96 -9.88 -14.08
N VAL A 114 9.28 -10.05 -12.80
CA VAL A 114 10.60 -9.66 -12.27
C VAL A 114 11.62 -10.66 -12.82
N GLN A 115 12.59 -10.16 -13.59
CA GLN A 115 13.75 -10.93 -14.07
C GLN A 115 14.77 -11.14 -12.97
#